data_AF-A0A923TRA9-F1
#
_entry.id   AF-A0A923TRA9-F1
#
_cell.length_a   1.000
_cell.length_b   1.000
_cell.length_c   1.000
_cell.angle_alpha   90.00
_cell.angle_beta   90.00
_cell.angle_gamma   90.00
#
_symmetry.space_group_name_H-M   'P 1'
#
loop_
_entity.id
_entity.type
_entity.pdbx_description
1 polymer ?
#
loop_
_entity_poly.entity_id
_entity_poly.type
_entity_poly.pdbx_seq_one_letter_code
_entity_poly.pdbx_strand_id
1 'polypeptide(L)'
;MKVCSKCNIEKELTEYHKRSNRPCGVRSQCKSCYKEYPVKLKRRDGYMRQYDLNKSYGISLSNYNEILEKQNGKCAICNKTPKEKNMGRKKNLCVDHCHTTGNIRGLLCDTCNRGIGLLDDNKELLNNALLYLSR
;
A
#
# COMPACT_ATOMS: atom_id res chain seq x y z
N MET A 1 -21.21 -31.15 0.05
CA MET A 1 -20.97 -30.97 1.51
C MET A 1 -19.50 -30.68 1.82
N LYS A 2 -19.23 -29.92 2.89
CA LYS A 2 -17.89 -29.57 3.40
C LYS A 2 -17.95 -29.27 4.90
N VAL A 3 -16.95 -29.71 5.65
CA VAL A 3 -16.77 -29.36 7.08
C VAL A 3 -16.16 -27.97 7.23
N CYS A 4 -16.80 -27.13 8.03
CA CYS A 4 -16.32 -25.79 8.33
C CYS A 4 -15.13 -25.86 9.27
N SER A 5 -13.99 -25.26 8.91
CA SER A 5 -12.76 -25.30 9.73
C SER A 5 -12.82 -24.47 11.02
N LYS A 6 -13.96 -23.87 11.38
CA LYS A 6 -14.13 -23.06 12.61
C LYS A 6 -15.14 -23.70 13.56
N CYS A 7 -16.35 -23.99 13.08
CA CYS A 7 -17.38 -24.63 13.90
C CYS A 7 -17.38 -26.15 13.81
N ASN A 8 -16.57 -26.74 12.92
CA ASN A 8 -16.47 -28.18 12.69
C ASN A 8 -17.79 -28.87 12.30
N ILE A 9 -18.76 -28.10 11.78
CA ILE A 9 -20.05 -28.60 11.29
C ILE A 9 -19.96 -28.83 9.78
N GLU A 10 -20.50 -29.96 9.31
CA GLU A 10 -20.67 -30.25 7.90
C GLU A 10 -21.84 -29.43 7.31
N LYS A 11 -21.57 -28.71 6.22
CA LYS A 11 -22.54 -27.81 5.58
C LYS A 11 -22.46 -27.88 4.07
N GLU A 12 -23.51 -27.44 3.41
CA GLU A 12 -23.55 -27.32 1.96
C GLU A 12 -22.55 -26.28 1.44
N LEU A 13 -22.05 -26.47 0.21
CA LEU A 13 -21.08 -25.54 -0.37
C LEU A 13 -21.66 -24.12 -0.55
N THR A 14 -22.97 -24.01 -0.67
CA THR A 14 -23.73 -22.74 -0.71
C THR A 14 -23.61 -21.93 0.59
N GLU A 15 -23.29 -22.58 1.70
CA GLU A 15 -23.08 -21.95 3.01
C GLU A 15 -21.67 -21.35 3.16
N TYR A 16 -20.88 -21.32 2.09
CA TYR A 16 -19.51 -20.78 2.06
C TYR A 16 -19.41 -19.62 1.06
N HIS A 17 -18.47 -18.70 1.30
CA HIS A 17 -18.13 -17.69 0.30
C HIS A 17 -17.28 -18.31 -0.82
N LYS A 18 -17.59 -17.96 -2.08
CA LYS A 18 -16.83 -18.40 -3.26
C LYS A 18 -15.38 -17.92 -3.19
N ARG A 19 -14.45 -18.79 -3.59
CA ARG A 19 -13.02 -18.51 -3.69
C ARG A 19 -12.40 -19.41 -4.75
N SER A 20 -12.28 -18.89 -5.97
CA SER A 20 -11.87 -19.65 -7.17
C SER A 20 -10.45 -20.21 -7.12
N ASN A 21 -9.55 -19.62 -6.32
CA ASN A 21 -8.17 -20.08 -6.20
C ASN A 21 -7.95 -21.27 -5.23
N ARG A 22 -9.01 -22.02 -4.89
CA ARG A 22 -8.95 -23.20 -4.02
C ARG A 22 -9.58 -24.40 -4.75
N PRO A 23 -9.08 -25.63 -4.56
CA PRO A 23 -9.61 -26.82 -5.25
C PRO A 23 -11.13 -27.04 -5.07
N CYS A 24 -11.68 -26.66 -3.91
CA CYS A 24 -13.11 -26.77 -3.61
C CYS A 24 -13.95 -25.55 -4.01
N GLY A 25 -13.36 -24.53 -4.64
CA GLY A 25 -14.07 -23.33 -5.11
C GLY A 25 -14.66 -22.42 -4.02
N VAL A 26 -14.50 -22.76 -2.75
CA VAL A 26 -15.08 -22.04 -1.60
C VAL A 26 -14.09 -21.91 -0.45
N ARG A 27 -14.34 -20.96 0.46
CA ARG A 27 -13.53 -20.77 1.68
C ARG A 27 -13.55 -22.00 2.61
N SER A 28 -12.62 -22.08 3.55
CA SER A 28 -12.58 -23.14 4.58
C SER A 28 -13.60 -22.93 5.70
N GLN A 29 -14.04 -21.70 5.91
CA GLN A 29 -15.01 -21.30 6.94
C GLN A 29 -16.36 -20.98 6.29
N CYS A 30 -17.46 -21.39 6.93
CA CYS A 30 -18.82 -21.06 6.49
C CYS A 30 -19.16 -19.58 6.71
N LYS A 31 -20.20 -19.08 6.04
CA LYS A 31 -20.66 -17.68 6.08
C LYS A 31 -20.95 -17.19 7.50
N SER A 32 -21.59 -18.01 8.34
CA SER A 32 -21.90 -17.65 9.73
C SER A 32 -20.63 -17.46 10.56
N CYS A 33 -19.71 -18.42 10.49
CA CYS A 33 -18.41 -18.37 11.15
C CYS A 33 -17.54 -17.20 10.68
N TYR A 34 -17.64 -16.85 9.39
CA TYR A 34 -16.95 -15.72 8.78
C TYR A 34 -17.53 -14.37 9.25
N LYS A 35 -18.85 -14.27 9.42
CA LYS A 35 -19.53 -13.07 9.96
C LYS A 35 -19.16 -12.80 11.43
N GLU A 36 -19.02 -13.86 12.22
CA GLU A 36 -18.56 -13.79 13.60
C GLU A 36 -17.07 -13.52 13.74
N TYR A 37 -16.28 -13.72 12.69
CA TYR A 37 -14.85 -13.41 12.74
C TYR A 37 -14.74 -11.90 12.99
N PRO A 38 -14.21 -11.47 14.15
CA PRO A 38 -14.18 -10.08 14.45
C PRO A 38 -13.32 -9.40 13.39
N VAL A 39 -13.96 -8.59 12.56
CA VAL A 39 -13.33 -7.62 11.64
C VAL A 39 -12.49 -6.59 12.45
N LYS A 40 -12.33 -6.78 13.76
CA LYS A 40 -11.62 -5.93 14.73
C LYS A 40 -10.09 -6.02 14.64
N LEU A 41 -9.51 -6.89 13.81
CA LEU A 41 -8.16 -6.67 13.28
C LEU A 41 -8.16 -5.72 12.07
N LYS A 42 -9.22 -4.91 11.90
CA LYS A 42 -9.09 -3.60 11.26
C LYS A 42 -8.03 -2.82 12.03
N ARG A 43 -6.79 -2.95 11.52
CA ARG A 43 -5.76 -1.91 11.48
C ARG A 43 -5.73 -1.10 12.77
N ARG A 44 -5.00 -1.57 13.80
CA ARG A 44 -4.50 -0.65 14.83
C ARG A 44 -3.67 0.40 14.09
N ASP A 45 -4.28 1.56 13.85
CA ASP A 45 -3.72 2.67 13.10
C ASP A 45 -2.38 3.06 13.74
N GLY A 46 -1.28 2.73 13.06
CA GLY A 46 0.09 2.94 13.55
C GLY A 46 0.96 1.68 13.49
N TYR A 47 0.56 0.59 14.16
CA TYR A 47 1.40 -0.62 14.29
C TYR A 47 1.69 -1.30 12.95
N MET A 48 0.67 -1.45 12.10
CA MET A 48 0.85 -2.04 10.77
C MET A 48 1.71 -1.14 9.86
N ARG A 49 1.58 0.18 9.98
CA ARG A 49 2.38 1.11 9.18
C ARG A 49 3.86 1.02 9.57
N GLN A 50 4.16 0.98 10.87
CA GLN A 50 5.51 0.79 11.37
C GLN A 50 6.10 -0.54 10.86
N TYR A 51 5.34 -1.62 10.92
CA TYR A 51 5.75 -2.92 10.37
C TYR A 51 6.02 -2.86 8.87
N ASP A 52 5.10 -2.27 8.08
CA ASP A 52 5.23 -2.17 6.63
C ASP A 52 6.44 -1.31 6.21
N LEU A 53 6.69 -0.21 6.93
CA LEU A 53 7.84 0.67 6.70
C LEU A 53 9.16 -0.06 6.98
N ASN A 54 9.23 -0.77 8.11
CA ASN A 54 10.42 -1.51 8.47
C ASN A 54 10.67 -2.68 7.50
N LYS A 55 9.63 -3.44 7.17
CA LYS A 55 9.74 -4.58 6.25
C LYS A 55 10.14 -4.17 4.83
N SER A 56 9.61 -3.06 4.33
CA SER A 56 9.80 -2.68 2.92
C SER A 56 11.03 -1.79 2.71
N TYR A 57 11.37 -0.96 3.71
CA TYR A 57 12.38 0.10 3.57
C TYR A 57 13.39 0.13 4.72
N GLY A 58 13.28 -0.75 5.71
CA GLY A 58 14.19 -0.79 6.86
C GLY A 58 14.07 0.37 7.84
N ILE A 59 13.08 1.26 7.70
CA ILE A 59 12.97 2.47 8.52
C ILE A 59 11.88 2.41 9.59
N SER A 60 12.08 3.20 10.65
CA SER A 60 11.07 3.43 11.67
C SER A 60 10.02 4.47 11.24
N LEU A 61 8.89 4.50 11.93
CA LEU A 61 7.90 5.56 11.80
C LEU A 61 8.49 6.92 12.21
N SER A 62 9.43 6.95 13.16
CA SER A 62 10.18 8.17 13.52
C SER A 62 10.97 8.69 12.33
N ASN A 63 11.76 7.83 11.67
CA ASN A 63 12.53 8.24 10.50
C ASN A 63 11.64 8.70 9.35
N TYR A 64 10.50 8.03 9.14
CA TYR A 64 9.50 8.51 8.16
C TYR A 64 9.01 9.93 8.52
N ASN A 65 8.71 10.20 9.79
CA ASN A 65 8.25 11.50 10.24
C ASN A 65 9.35 12.57 10.15
N GLU A 66 10.60 12.23 10.45
CA GLU A 66 11.75 13.13 10.29
C GLU A 66 11.93 13.56 8.83
N ILE A 67 11.79 12.64 7.87
CA ILE A 67 11.84 12.98 6.44
C ILE A 67 10.62 13.84 6.06
N LEU A 68 9.45 13.51 6.58
CA LEU A 68 8.22 14.28 6.34
C LEU A 68 8.36 15.73 6.84
N GLU A 69 8.92 15.93 8.04
CA GLU A 69 9.19 17.24 8.62
C GLU A 69 10.22 18.02 7.82
N LYS A 70 11.34 17.38 7.43
CA LYS A 70 12.34 18.01 6.53
C LYS A 70 11.74 18.46 5.20
N GLN A 71 10.72 17.75 4.72
CA GLN A 71 9.97 18.12 3.51
C GLN A 71 8.76 19.05 3.77
N ASN A 72 8.61 19.60 4.98
CA ASN A 72 7.48 20.46 5.36
C ASN A 72 6.11 19.81 5.12
N GLY A 73 6.01 18.49 5.29
CA GLY A 73 4.78 17.72 5.05
C GLY A 73 4.37 17.60 3.58
N LYS A 74 5.28 17.89 2.63
CA LYS A 74 4.98 17.98 1.19
C LYS A 74 5.75 16.93 0.38
N CYS A 75 5.22 16.64 -0.81
CA CYS A 75 5.90 15.81 -1.82
C CYS A 75 7.21 16.48 -2.27
N ALA A 76 8.33 15.74 -2.31
CA ALA A 76 9.63 16.27 -2.70
C ALA A 76 9.71 16.75 -4.17
N ILE A 77 8.84 16.23 -5.05
CA ILE A 77 8.83 16.62 -6.47
C ILE A 77 7.89 17.80 -6.73
N CYS A 78 6.62 17.70 -6.33
CA CYS A 78 5.61 18.69 -6.69
C CYS A 78 5.31 19.72 -5.60
N ASN A 79 5.96 19.62 -4.42
CA ASN A 79 5.81 20.54 -3.29
C ASN A 79 4.36 20.71 -2.77
N LYS A 80 3.49 19.75 -3.07
CA LYS A 80 2.11 19.69 -2.59
C LYS A 80 1.98 18.74 -1.42
N THR A 81 1.16 19.13 -0.44
CA THR A 81 0.75 18.29 0.68
C THR A 81 -0.10 17.11 0.17
N PRO A 82 -0.21 16.01 0.95
CA PRO A 82 -1.07 14.91 0.57
C PRO A 82 -2.53 15.31 0.42
N LYS A 83 -3.00 16.31 1.17
CA LYS A 83 -4.37 16.82 1.10
C LYS A 83 -4.65 17.50 -0.24
N GLU A 84 -3.72 18.30 -0.73
CA GLU A 84 -3.80 18.97 -2.05
C GLU A 84 -3.77 17.97 -3.21
N LYS A 85 -3.03 16.85 -3.06
CA LYS A 85 -2.94 15.81 -4.10
C LYS A 85 -4.06 14.78 -4.09
N ASN A 86 -4.74 14.55 -2.96
CA ASN A 86 -5.74 13.49 -2.80
C ASN A 86 -7.17 14.02 -2.61
N MET A 87 -7.52 15.13 -3.27
CA MET A 87 -8.87 15.72 -3.21
C MET A 87 -9.38 15.88 -1.76
N GLY A 88 -8.52 16.34 -0.86
CA GLY A 88 -8.87 16.53 0.55
C GLY A 88 -8.76 15.29 1.44
N ARG A 89 -8.51 14.09 0.89
CA ARG A 89 -8.33 12.87 1.69
C ARG A 89 -6.95 12.81 2.33
N LYS A 90 -6.89 12.40 3.60
CA LYS A 90 -5.64 12.19 4.34
C LYS A 90 -5.01 10.86 3.90
N LYS A 91 -4.18 10.90 2.86
CA LYS A 91 -3.29 9.78 2.47
C LYS A 91 -1.86 10.13 2.92
N ASN A 92 -1.08 9.13 3.28
CA ASN A 92 0.34 9.37 3.55
C ASN A 92 1.13 9.43 2.25
N LEU A 93 2.28 10.11 2.26
CA LEU A 93 3.23 10.06 1.15
C LEU A 93 3.88 8.67 1.06
N CYS A 94 4.24 8.29 -0.15
CA CYS A 94 4.99 7.10 -0.51
C CYS A 94 6.48 7.31 -0.18
N VAL A 95 7.17 6.27 0.25
CA VAL A 95 8.63 6.30 0.43
C VAL A 95 9.28 5.99 -0.93
N ASP A 96 9.99 6.96 -1.48
CA ASP A 96 10.80 6.80 -2.69
C ASP A 96 12.21 6.35 -2.32
N HIS A 97 12.71 5.35 -3.04
CA HIS A 97 14.02 4.76 -2.77
C HIS A 97 14.69 4.31 -4.05
N CYS A 98 16.02 4.31 -4.04
CA CYS A 98 16.80 3.83 -5.17
C CYS A 98 16.75 2.30 -5.23
N HIS A 99 16.20 1.72 -6.30
CA HIS A 99 16.06 0.27 -6.46
C HIS A 99 17.40 -0.50 -6.48
N THR A 100 18.52 0.16 -6.77
CA THR A 100 19.86 -0.45 -6.76
C THR A 100 20.56 -0.41 -5.40
N THR A 101 20.36 0.65 -4.61
CA THR A 101 21.11 0.87 -3.35
C THR A 101 20.23 0.74 -2.11
N GLY A 102 18.91 0.72 -2.25
CA GLY A 102 17.96 0.80 -1.14
C GLY A 102 17.87 2.17 -0.47
N ASN A 103 18.73 3.14 -0.86
CA ASN A 103 18.78 4.45 -0.24
C ASN A 103 17.47 5.21 -0.47
N ILE A 104 16.89 5.70 0.63
CA ILE A 104 15.68 6.52 0.59
C ILE A 104 16.03 7.89 0.02
N ARG A 105 15.32 8.27 -1.04
CA ARG A 105 15.46 9.57 -1.71
C ARG A 105 14.56 10.63 -1.08
N GLY A 106 13.38 10.22 -0.61
CA GLY A 106 12.43 11.11 0.04
C GLY A 106 11.01 10.57 0.06
N LEU A 107 10.04 11.45 0.33
CA LEU A 107 8.63 11.11 0.32
C LEU A 107 7.90 11.78 -0.85
N LEU A 108 7.17 10.98 -1.61
CA LEU A 108 6.46 11.42 -2.83
C LEU A 108 4.95 11.19 -2.72
N CYS A 109 4.17 12.03 -3.40
CA CYS A 109 2.76 11.71 -3.59
C CYS A 109 2.61 10.56 -4.61
N ASP A 110 1.49 9.83 -4.53
CA ASP A 110 1.19 8.68 -5.40
C ASP A 110 1.40 8.97 -6.89
N THR A 111 0.93 10.13 -7.35
CA THR A 111 1.06 10.55 -8.75
C THR A 111 2.51 10.74 -9.16
N CYS A 112 3.31 11.44 -8.34
CA CYS A 112 4.71 11.70 -8.66
C CYS A 112 5.53 10.41 -8.62
N ASN A 113 5.31 9.58 -7.59
CA ASN A 113 5.99 8.29 -7.43
C ASN A 113 5.72 7.36 -8.62
N ARG A 114 4.45 7.26 -9.05
CA ARG A 114 4.11 6.49 -10.23
C ARG A 114 4.63 7.13 -11.51
N GLY A 115 4.61 8.45 -11.60
CA GLY A 115 5.09 9.19 -12.78
C GLY A 115 6.56 8.90 -13.09
N ILE A 116 7.43 8.93 -12.08
CA ILE A 116 8.85 8.59 -12.27
C ILE A 116 9.07 7.10 -12.55
N GLY A 117 8.30 6.23 -11.90
CA GLY A 117 8.37 4.78 -12.15
C GLY A 117 7.88 4.37 -13.54
N LEU A 118 6.94 5.11 -14.15
CA LEU A 118 6.50 4.91 -15.54
C LEU A 118 7.57 5.31 -16.56
N LEU A 119 8.58 6.06 -16.14
CA LEU A 119 9.77 6.41 -16.91
C LEU A 119 11.00 5.63 -16.41
N ASP A 120 10.76 4.45 -15.82
CA ASP A 120 11.76 3.50 -15.31
C ASP A 120 12.79 4.10 -14.34
N ASP A 121 12.43 5.18 -13.63
CA ASP A 121 13.34 5.96 -12.80
C ASP A 121 14.63 6.38 -13.55
N ASN A 122 14.54 6.47 -14.89
CA ASN A 122 15.67 6.69 -15.78
C ASN A 122 15.83 8.19 -16.07
N LYS A 123 16.98 8.73 -15.63
CA LYS A 123 17.31 10.16 -15.78
C LYS A 123 17.35 10.63 -17.24
N GLU A 124 17.86 9.79 -18.14
CA GLU A 124 17.94 10.11 -19.57
C GLU A 124 16.54 10.16 -20.18
N LEU A 125 15.69 9.18 -19.86
CA LEU A 125 14.30 9.16 -20.34
C LEU A 125 13.49 10.34 -19.79
N LEU A 126 13.69 10.71 -18.52
CA LEU A 126 13.09 11.90 -17.92
C LEU A 126 13.53 13.19 -18.63
N ASN A 127 14.81 13.31 -18.97
CA ASN A 127 15.33 14.45 -19.73
C ASN A 127 14.74 14.50 -21.14
N ASN A 128 14.62 13.36 -21.82
CA ASN A 128 13.99 13.29 -23.13
C ASN A 128 12.51 13.69 -23.09
N ALA A 129 11.77 13.29 -22.04
CA ALA A 129 10.40 13.72 -21.83
C ALA A 129 10.29 15.25 -21.61
N LEU A 130 11.22 15.83 -20.86
CA LEU A 130 11.30 17.29 -20.66
C LEU A 130 11.58 18.04 -21.98
N LEU A 131 12.56 17.55 -22.77
CA LEU A 131 12.88 18.10 -24.08
C LEU A 131 11.70 18.01 -25.04
N TYR A 132 10.95 16.91 -25.01
CA TYR A 132 9.75 16.74 -25.83
C TYR A 132 8.66 17.77 -25.51
N LEU A 133 8.43 18.07 -24.22
CA LEU A 133 7.45 19.09 -23.79
C LEU A 133 7.85 20.53 -24.15
N SER A 134 9.12 20.74 -24.50
CA SER A 134 9.67 22.05 -24.84
C SER A 134 9.70 22.30 -26.36
N ARG A 135 9.06 21.44 -27.15
CA ARG A 135 8.84 21.59 -28.59
C ARG A 135 7.54 22.31 -28.86
#